data_AF-A0A7X9CZ45-F1
#
_entry.id   AF-A0A7X9CZ45-F1
#
_cell.length_a   1.000
_cell.length_b   1.000
_cell.length_c   1.000
_cell.angle_alpha   90.00
_cell.angle_beta   90.00
_cell.angle_gamma   90.00
#
_symmetry.space_group_name_H-M   'P 1'
#
loop_
_entity.id
_entity.type
_entity.pdbx_description
1 polymer ?
#
loop_
_entity_poly.entity_id
_entity_poly.type
_entity_poly.pdbx_seq_one_letter_code
_entity_poly.pdbx_strand_id
1 'polypeptide(L)'
;MKTSISRLKSQSVRRIVSILIVISLLLAGILATSCETSNQSHPFDTSNPTSDLTTSPIPPDPSDSANTEPQSTTTTTTDIPWSQIIHDFKTKLIIPDVAGKSIPFTARILRTLPTASTFGISTDPVIISNGKQLSDYLDEACYGWQFLDDDMDQLLEAYDDEFFIKKVLIVGAIGLSSGSIKVGIEDIVQSDKLLTVLYRFQFPETGTCDMMSWHYFVEISADDASGRTVAKSYLPNVESPSIVRSP
;
A
#
# COMPACT_ATOMS: atom_id res chain seq x y z
N MET A 1 -69.93 1.61 30.82
CA MET A 1 -68.97 0.48 30.91
C MET A 1 -67.72 0.87 30.11
N LYS A 2 -66.71 1.47 30.75
CA LYS A 2 -65.66 2.27 30.09
C LYS A 2 -64.30 2.08 30.77
N THR A 3 -63.77 0.86 30.81
CA THR A 3 -62.46 0.56 31.44
C THR A 3 -61.93 -0.79 30.97
N SER A 4 -61.19 -0.85 29.86
CA SER A 4 -60.31 -2.02 29.59
C SER A 4 -59.24 -1.78 28.52
N ILE A 5 -59.46 -0.88 27.56
CA ILE A 5 -58.55 -0.74 26.40
C ILE A 5 -57.25 0.03 26.73
N SER A 6 -57.27 0.95 27.69
CA SER A 6 -56.07 1.73 28.07
C SER A 6 -55.01 0.93 28.84
N ARG A 7 -55.42 -0.15 29.53
CA ARG A 7 -54.48 -0.99 30.31
C ARG A 7 -53.61 -1.90 29.44
N LEU A 8 -54.13 -2.40 28.31
CA LEU A 8 -53.40 -3.30 27.41
C LEU A 8 -52.27 -2.58 26.65
N LYS A 9 -52.51 -1.36 26.15
CA LYS A 9 -51.44 -0.56 25.51
C LYS A 9 -50.33 -0.17 26.51
N SER A 10 -50.69 0.11 27.76
CA SER A 10 -49.72 0.49 28.80
C SER A 10 -48.79 -0.64 29.19
N GLN A 11 -49.28 -1.89 29.28
CA GLN A 11 -48.44 -3.04 29.58
C GLN A 11 -47.50 -3.42 28.43
N SER A 12 -47.96 -3.35 27.18
CA SER A 12 -47.11 -3.65 26.02
C SER A 12 -46.00 -2.62 25.86
N VAL A 13 -46.29 -1.32 26.04
CA VAL A 13 -45.29 -0.25 25.98
C VAL A 13 -44.27 -0.37 27.12
N ARG A 14 -44.72 -0.69 28.35
CA ARG A 14 -43.79 -0.93 29.47
C ARG A 14 -42.88 -2.13 29.25
N ARG A 15 -43.36 -3.19 28.61
CA ARG A 15 -42.54 -4.36 28.25
C ARG A 15 -41.50 -4.03 27.18
N ILE A 16 -41.87 -3.30 26.14
CA ILE A 16 -40.94 -2.89 25.07
C ILE A 16 -39.84 -1.96 25.61
N VAL A 17 -40.21 -0.98 26.43
CA VAL A 17 -39.23 -0.07 27.06
C VAL A 17 -38.30 -0.82 28.02
N SER A 18 -38.82 -1.78 28.79
CA SER A 18 -37.99 -2.59 29.68
C SER A 18 -37.02 -3.49 28.91
N ILE A 19 -37.45 -4.07 27.77
CA ILE A 19 -36.58 -4.88 26.91
C ILE A 19 -35.47 -4.00 26.29
N LEU A 20 -35.80 -2.79 25.81
CA LEU A 20 -34.81 -1.86 25.25
C LEU A 20 -33.79 -1.37 26.27
N ILE A 21 -34.22 -1.14 27.52
CA ILE A 21 -33.31 -0.77 28.62
C ILE A 21 -32.41 -1.94 28.98
N VAL A 22 -32.93 -3.17 29.05
CA VAL A 22 -32.11 -4.37 29.32
C VAL A 22 -31.12 -4.62 28.19
N ILE A 23 -31.51 -4.47 26.92
CA ILE A 23 -30.59 -4.62 25.77
C ILE A 23 -29.51 -3.53 25.77
N SER A 24 -29.86 -2.29 26.08
CA SER A 24 -28.87 -1.20 26.19
C SER A 24 -27.89 -1.41 27.35
N LEU A 25 -28.37 -1.92 28.50
CA LEU A 25 -27.51 -2.28 29.63
C LEU A 25 -26.65 -3.52 29.33
N LEU A 26 -27.15 -4.47 28.54
CA LEU A 26 -26.35 -5.61 28.07
C LEU A 26 -25.24 -5.17 27.10
N LEU A 27 -25.53 -4.26 26.17
CA LEU A 27 -24.55 -3.68 25.25
C LEU A 27 -23.50 -2.84 25.99
N ALA A 28 -23.89 -2.06 27.00
CA ALA A 28 -22.96 -1.32 27.86
C ALA A 28 -22.12 -2.25 28.75
N GLY A 29 -22.67 -3.38 29.20
CA GLY A 29 -21.95 -4.41 29.97
C GLY A 29 -20.90 -5.15 29.13
N ILE A 30 -21.19 -5.44 27.86
CA ILE A 30 -20.23 -6.06 26.92
C ILE A 30 -19.10 -5.08 26.56
N LEU A 31 -19.35 -3.77 26.56
CA LEU A 31 -18.33 -2.75 26.33
C LEU A 31 -17.46 -2.43 27.57
N ALA A 32 -17.87 -2.83 28.77
CA ALA A 32 -17.15 -2.54 30.01
C ALA A 32 -16.22 -3.68 30.49
N THR A 33 -16.20 -4.83 29.83
CA THR A 33 -15.33 -5.97 30.18
C THR A 33 -14.22 -6.27 29.18
N SER A 34 -14.00 -5.42 28.17
CA SER A 34 -12.85 -5.52 27.27
C SER A 34 -12.04 -4.23 27.26
N CYS A 35 -11.58 -3.82 28.44
CA CYS A 35 -10.37 -3.00 28.56
C CYS A 35 -9.22 -3.94 28.95
N GLU A 36 -8.75 -4.74 28.01
CA GLU A 36 -7.36 -5.21 28.02
C GLU A 36 -6.60 -4.38 27.00
N THR A 37 -5.69 -3.57 27.54
CA THR A 37 -4.75 -2.72 26.82
C THR A 37 -3.80 -3.62 26.03
N SER A 38 -4.19 -3.98 24.81
CA SER A 38 -3.32 -4.67 23.86
C SER A 38 -2.49 -3.63 23.12
N ASN A 39 -1.20 -3.60 23.46
CA ASN A 39 -0.13 -2.90 22.75
C ASN A 39 -0.35 -2.93 21.23
N GLN A 40 -0.19 -1.75 20.63
CA GLN A 40 -0.10 -1.54 19.20
C GLN A 40 1.13 -2.29 18.67
N SER A 41 0.93 -3.51 18.19
CA SER A 41 1.96 -4.31 17.55
C SER A 41 2.31 -3.68 16.21
N HIS A 42 3.50 -3.07 16.15
CA HIS A 42 4.18 -2.74 14.90
C HIS A 42 4.32 -4.01 14.04
N PRO A 43 4.08 -3.94 12.72
CA PRO A 43 4.26 -5.08 11.83
C PRO A 43 5.73 -5.22 11.46
N PHE A 44 6.59 -5.52 12.43
CA PHE A 44 7.95 -6.00 12.17
C PHE A 44 8.37 -6.90 13.34
N ASP A 45 7.96 -8.17 13.31
CA ASP A 45 8.68 -9.24 14.02
C ASP A 45 8.28 -10.63 13.49
N THR A 46 9.27 -11.35 12.96
CA THR A 46 9.51 -12.83 12.86
C THR A 46 10.33 -13.14 11.58
N SER A 47 11.66 -13.24 11.71
CA SER A 47 12.46 -14.45 11.95
C SER A 47 12.79 -15.27 10.68
N ASN A 48 14.01 -15.10 10.18
CA ASN A 48 14.67 -15.94 9.16
C ASN A 48 14.88 -17.38 9.65
N PRO A 49 14.86 -18.37 8.73
CA PRO A 49 15.78 -19.49 8.78
C PRO A 49 16.89 -19.33 7.73
N THR A 50 18.12 -19.19 8.24
CA THR A 50 19.38 -19.40 7.52
C THR A 50 19.41 -20.79 6.88
N SER A 51 19.77 -20.88 5.60
CA SER A 51 20.28 -22.11 4.99
C SER A 51 21.63 -21.82 4.35
N ASP A 52 22.66 -22.42 4.94
CA ASP A 52 24.06 -22.34 4.56
C ASP A 52 24.34 -23.04 3.23
N LEU A 53 25.05 -22.34 2.33
CA LEU A 53 25.71 -22.92 1.17
C LEU A 53 26.97 -23.67 1.65
N THR A 54 26.96 -25.00 1.56
CA THR A 54 28.18 -25.80 1.73
C THR A 54 28.74 -26.16 0.36
N THR A 55 29.90 -25.59 0.05
CA THR A 55 30.70 -25.89 -1.14
C THR A 55 31.45 -27.21 -0.97
N SER A 56 31.57 -28.01 -2.04
CA SER A 56 32.65 -29.00 -2.17
C SER A 56 33.18 -29.01 -3.60
N PRO A 57 34.51 -29.08 -3.80
CA PRO A 57 35.15 -28.90 -5.10
C PRO A 57 35.31 -30.23 -5.86
N ILE A 58 35.12 -30.20 -7.18
CA ILE A 58 35.48 -31.29 -8.10
C ILE A 58 36.75 -30.85 -8.86
N PRO A 59 37.81 -31.67 -8.94
CA PRO A 59 39.07 -31.32 -9.60
C PRO A 59 38.99 -31.48 -11.14
N PRO A 60 39.89 -30.85 -11.92
CA PRO A 60 39.82 -30.86 -13.37
C PRO A 60 40.60 -32.06 -13.97
N ASP A 61 40.14 -32.54 -15.12
CA ASP A 61 40.94 -33.36 -16.04
C ASP A 61 41.05 -32.62 -17.40
N PRO A 62 42.19 -32.69 -18.12
CA PRO A 62 42.53 -31.80 -19.23
C PRO A 62 42.19 -32.38 -20.61
N SER A 63 42.47 -31.59 -21.65
CA SER A 63 42.29 -31.80 -23.11
C SER A 63 40.84 -31.58 -23.59
N ASP A 64 40.56 -30.70 -24.56
CA ASP A 64 41.26 -30.53 -25.83
C ASP A 64 41.16 -29.11 -26.40
N SER A 65 42.09 -28.81 -27.30
CA SER A 65 42.38 -27.50 -27.88
C SER A 65 41.37 -27.11 -28.96
N ALA A 66 40.72 -25.96 -28.81
CA ALA A 66 40.14 -25.23 -29.94
C ALA A 66 40.30 -23.72 -29.71
N ASN A 67 41.11 -23.12 -30.58
CA ASN A 67 41.45 -21.71 -30.62
C ASN A 67 40.19 -20.89 -30.94
N THR A 68 39.62 -20.21 -29.95
CA THR A 68 38.72 -19.07 -30.19
C THR A 68 39.00 -18.07 -29.08
N GLU A 69 39.72 -17.01 -29.43
CA GLU A 69 40.00 -15.87 -28.58
C GLU A 69 38.67 -15.32 -28.02
N PRO A 70 38.40 -15.40 -26.70
CA PRO A 70 37.28 -14.69 -26.14
C PRO A 70 37.67 -13.21 -26.10
N GLN A 71 37.10 -12.47 -27.05
CA GLN A 71 37.14 -11.02 -27.07
C GLN A 71 36.68 -10.52 -25.69
N SER A 72 37.63 -10.05 -24.88
CA SER A 72 37.36 -9.45 -23.57
C SER A 72 36.62 -8.14 -23.81
N THR A 73 35.30 -8.21 -23.84
CA THR A 73 34.47 -7.03 -23.61
C THR A 73 34.53 -6.75 -22.12
N THR A 74 35.61 -6.10 -21.66
CA THR A 74 35.63 -5.46 -20.36
C THR A 74 34.70 -4.26 -20.46
N THR A 75 33.40 -4.51 -20.34
CA THR A 75 32.47 -3.46 -19.93
C THR A 75 32.86 -3.15 -18.49
N THR A 76 33.66 -2.12 -18.29
CA THR A 76 33.91 -1.54 -16.98
C THR A 76 32.58 -0.95 -16.50
N THR A 77 31.68 -1.79 -16.03
CA THR A 77 30.57 -1.36 -15.18
C THR A 77 31.26 -0.84 -13.93
N THR A 78 31.34 0.47 -13.83
CA THR A 78 31.84 1.10 -12.61
C THR A 78 30.77 0.79 -11.56
N ASP A 79 31.03 -0.17 -10.69
CA ASP A 79 30.15 -0.51 -9.57
C ASP A 79 29.98 0.75 -8.72
N ILE A 80 28.89 1.50 -8.93
CA ILE A 80 28.57 2.67 -8.13
C ILE A 80 28.30 2.16 -6.71
N PRO A 81 29.05 2.60 -5.69
CA PRO A 81 28.84 2.13 -4.32
C PRO A 81 27.41 2.40 -3.86
N TRP A 82 26.81 1.45 -3.13
CA TRP A 82 25.46 1.59 -2.57
C TRP A 82 25.25 2.90 -1.80
N SER A 83 26.28 3.36 -1.09
CA SER A 83 26.27 4.64 -0.37
C SER A 83 26.04 5.85 -1.30
N GLN A 84 26.63 5.83 -2.50
CA GLN A 84 26.46 6.87 -3.51
C GLN A 84 25.07 6.76 -4.17
N ILE A 85 24.59 5.55 -4.44
CA ILE A 85 23.21 5.31 -4.93
C ILE A 85 22.19 5.87 -3.93
N ILE A 86 22.33 5.55 -2.64
CA ILE A 86 21.44 6.05 -1.60
C ILE A 86 21.52 7.57 -1.45
N HIS A 87 22.71 8.15 -1.54
CA HIS A 87 22.88 9.60 -1.51
C HIS A 87 22.12 10.28 -2.67
N ASP A 88 22.28 9.76 -3.89
CA ASP A 88 21.61 10.28 -5.09
C ASP A 88 20.08 10.08 -5.05
N PHE A 89 19.61 8.98 -4.44
CA PHE A 89 18.19 8.78 -4.19
C PHE A 89 17.64 9.75 -3.14
N LYS A 90 18.33 9.90 -2.00
CA LYS A 90 17.90 10.81 -0.93
C LYS A 90 17.80 12.26 -1.41
N THR A 91 18.71 12.68 -2.30
CA THR A 91 18.67 14.04 -2.88
C THR A 91 17.52 14.23 -3.87
N LYS A 92 17.03 13.16 -4.52
CA LYS A 92 15.87 13.21 -5.44
C LYS A 92 14.52 13.03 -4.74
N LEU A 93 14.50 12.45 -3.54
CA LEU A 93 13.28 12.10 -2.80
C LEU A 93 12.96 13.12 -1.70
N ILE A 94 13.35 14.39 -1.89
CA ILE A 94 13.04 15.46 -0.95
C ILE A 94 11.53 15.71 -0.99
N ILE A 95 10.91 15.63 0.19
CA ILE A 95 9.49 15.94 0.36
C ILE A 95 9.31 17.43 0.04
N PRO A 96 8.46 17.79 -0.96
CA PRO A 96 8.24 19.17 -1.30
C PRO A 96 7.52 19.92 -0.18
N ASP A 97 7.81 21.21 -0.03
CA ASP A 97 6.99 22.11 0.77
C ASP A 97 5.73 22.47 -0.04
N VAL A 98 4.58 21.98 0.41
CA VAL A 98 3.30 22.09 -0.30
C VAL A 98 2.33 22.88 0.56
N ALA A 99 1.83 24.00 0.02
CA ALA A 99 0.83 24.81 0.70
C ALA A 99 -0.53 24.08 0.76
N GLY A 100 -1.11 24.02 1.95
CA GLY A 100 -2.42 23.44 2.15
C GLY A 100 -2.67 23.03 3.60
N LYS A 101 -3.71 22.25 3.81
CA LYS A 101 -4.09 21.67 5.10
C LYS A 101 -3.85 20.17 5.09
N SER A 102 -3.10 19.66 6.05
CA SER A 102 -2.99 18.23 6.31
C SER A 102 -4.35 17.65 6.71
N ILE A 103 -4.74 16.53 6.11
CA ILE A 103 -6.00 15.85 6.42
C ILE A 103 -5.78 14.45 7.00
N PRO A 104 -6.73 13.94 7.81
CA PRO A 104 -6.67 12.59 8.33
C PRO A 104 -6.70 11.57 7.19
N PHE A 105 -5.85 10.55 7.29
CA PHE A 105 -5.81 9.45 6.33
C PHE A 105 -5.48 8.12 7.02
N THR A 106 -5.77 7.02 6.34
CA THR A 106 -5.23 5.69 6.66
C THR A 106 -4.61 5.13 5.40
N ALA A 107 -3.43 4.52 5.48
CA ALA A 107 -2.74 4.01 4.31
C ALA A 107 -2.49 2.51 4.46
N ARG A 108 -2.82 1.75 3.42
CA ARG A 108 -2.37 0.38 3.22
C ARG A 108 -1.33 0.36 2.12
N ILE A 109 -0.26 -0.41 2.30
CA ILE A 109 0.80 -0.51 1.30
C ILE A 109 1.10 -1.98 1.06
N LEU A 110 0.94 -2.41 -0.19
CA LEU A 110 1.26 -3.75 -0.64
C LEU A 110 2.59 -3.75 -1.39
N ARG A 111 3.44 -4.73 -1.08
CA ARG A 111 4.69 -4.95 -1.80
C ARG A 111 4.43 -5.90 -2.95
N THR A 112 4.74 -5.48 -4.17
CA THR A 112 4.56 -6.31 -5.36
C THR A 112 5.85 -6.38 -6.16
N LEU A 113 6.11 -7.56 -6.71
CA LEU A 113 7.22 -7.75 -7.64
C LEU A 113 6.82 -7.15 -9.00
N PRO A 114 7.67 -6.31 -9.61
CA PRO A 114 7.39 -5.84 -10.96
C PRO A 114 7.51 -7.00 -11.96
N THR A 115 6.66 -7.02 -12.99
CA THR A 115 6.73 -8.04 -14.06
C THR A 115 7.90 -7.79 -15.02
N ALA A 116 8.52 -6.60 -14.98
CA ALA A 116 9.69 -6.23 -15.76
C ALA A 116 10.70 -5.37 -14.96
N SER A 117 11.95 -5.33 -15.45
CA SER A 117 13.08 -4.65 -14.81
C SER A 117 13.09 -3.15 -15.10
N THR A 118 12.11 -2.40 -14.61
CA THR A 118 12.04 -0.94 -14.78
C THR A 118 12.26 -0.20 -13.47
N PHE A 119 13.41 0.45 -13.36
CA PHE A 119 13.84 1.24 -12.22
C PHE A 119 12.96 2.48 -12.05
N GLY A 120 12.57 2.83 -10.81
CA GLY A 120 12.06 4.16 -10.50
C GLY A 120 10.67 4.49 -11.06
N ILE A 121 9.77 3.53 -11.25
CA ILE A 121 8.42 3.82 -11.72
C ILE A 121 7.57 4.28 -10.53
N SER A 122 7.40 5.59 -10.32
CA SER A 122 6.21 6.06 -9.59
C SER A 122 5.09 6.33 -10.57
N THR A 123 3.85 5.92 -10.27
CA THR A 123 2.69 6.34 -11.07
C THR A 123 2.14 7.67 -10.55
N ASP A 124 1.49 8.42 -11.44
CA ASP A 124 0.64 9.51 -10.97
C ASP A 124 -0.54 8.90 -10.18
N PRO A 125 -0.84 9.40 -8.97
CA PRO A 125 -1.94 8.89 -8.18
C PRO A 125 -3.30 9.20 -8.80
N VAL A 126 -4.27 8.33 -8.56
CA VAL A 126 -5.67 8.48 -9.00
C VAL A 126 -6.64 8.33 -7.84
N ILE A 127 -7.82 8.97 -7.95
CA ILE A 127 -8.91 8.79 -6.99
C ILE A 127 -9.82 7.66 -7.46
N ILE A 128 -10.10 6.74 -6.56
CA ILE A 128 -11.06 5.66 -6.72
C ILE A 128 -12.21 5.90 -5.75
N SER A 129 -13.41 5.99 -6.29
CA SER A 129 -14.64 6.36 -5.58
C SER A 129 -15.70 5.26 -5.57
N ASN A 130 -15.41 4.08 -6.11
CA ASN A 130 -16.30 2.92 -6.09
C ASN A 130 -15.55 1.62 -6.41
N GLY A 131 -16.18 0.48 -6.11
CA GLY A 131 -15.62 -0.85 -6.34
C GLY A 131 -15.30 -1.15 -7.81
N LYS A 132 -16.06 -0.60 -8.77
CA LYS A 132 -15.74 -0.79 -10.20
C LYS A 132 -14.42 -0.14 -10.57
N GLN A 133 -14.20 1.11 -10.15
CA GLN A 133 -12.93 1.82 -10.37
C GLN A 133 -11.75 1.11 -9.69
N LEU A 134 -11.98 0.48 -8.52
CA LEU A 134 -10.98 -0.35 -7.87
C LEU A 134 -10.64 -1.59 -8.69
N SER A 135 -11.66 -2.34 -9.13
CA SER A 135 -11.46 -3.51 -9.99
C SER A 135 -10.73 -3.14 -11.27
N ASP A 136 -11.16 -2.09 -11.96
CA ASP A 136 -10.53 -1.63 -13.21
C ASP A 136 -9.05 -1.26 -12.99
N TYR A 137 -8.75 -0.56 -11.88
CA TYR A 137 -7.37 -0.20 -11.53
C TYR A 137 -6.49 -1.43 -11.25
N LEU A 138 -7.01 -2.39 -10.48
CA LEU A 138 -6.27 -3.59 -10.11
C LEU A 138 -6.04 -4.50 -11.32
N ASP A 139 -7.04 -4.65 -12.19
CA ASP A 139 -6.91 -5.39 -13.46
C ASP A 139 -5.81 -4.79 -14.35
N GLU A 140 -5.74 -3.46 -14.44
CA GLU A 140 -4.68 -2.77 -15.18
C GLU A 140 -3.30 -2.96 -14.50
N ALA A 141 -3.25 -2.87 -13.18
CA ALA A 141 -2.00 -3.03 -12.44
C ALA A 141 -1.40 -4.44 -12.60
N CYS A 142 -2.21 -5.48 -12.73
CA CYS A 142 -1.74 -6.86 -12.94
C CYS A 142 -0.89 -7.07 -14.21
N TYR A 143 -0.95 -6.16 -15.19
CA TYR A 143 -0.04 -6.22 -16.34
C TYR A 143 1.40 -5.82 -15.97
N GLY A 144 1.56 -4.88 -15.03
CA GLY A 144 2.86 -4.36 -14.60
C GLY A 144 3.43 -5.02 -13.35
N TRP A 145 2.58 -5.65 -12.54
CA TRP A 145 2.95 -6.11 -11.20
C TRP A 145 2.30 -7.43 -10.82
N GLN A 146 3.02 -8.21 -10.03
CA GLN A 146 2.56 -9.48 -9.49
C GLN A 146 1.92 -9.25 -8.12
N PHE A 147 0.60 -9.16 -8.10
CA PHE A 147 -0.17 -9.20 -6.86
C PHE A 147 -0.37 -10.64 -6.41
N LEU A 148 -0.40 -10.85 -5.10
CA LEU A 148 -0.86 -12.12 -4.54
C LEU A 148 -2.39 -12.14 -4.58
N ASP A 149 -2.99 -13.27 -4.95
CA ASP A 149 -4.45 -13.41 -5.00
C ASP A 149 -5.08 -13.08 -3.64
N ASP A 150 -4.47 -13.54 -2.54
CA ASP A 150 -4.93 -13.24 -1.18
C ASP A 150 -4.91 -11.73 -0.85
N ASP A 151 -3.95 -10.97 -1.39
CA ASP A 151 -3.89 -9.52 -1.17
C ASP A 151 -5.02 -8.81 -1.94
N MET A 152 -5.32 -9.31 -3.14
CA MET A 152 -6.38 -8.79 -4.00
C MET A 152 -7.76 -9.02 -3.38
N ASP A 153 -8.00 -10.24 -2.91
CA ASP A 153 -9.24 -10.60 -2.23
C ASP A 153 -9.43 -9.74 -0.96
N GLN A 154 -8.39 -9.54 -0.16
CA GLN A 154 -8.44 -8.67 1.02
C GLN A 154 -8.72 -7.20 0.68
N LEU A 155 -8.19 -6.69 -0.44
CA LEU A 155 -8.49 -5.33 -0.89
C LEU A 155 -9.95 -5.19 -1.31
N LEU A 156 -10.47 -6.13 -2.09
CA LEU A 156 -11.84 -6.12 -2.58
C LEU A 156 -12.86 -6.33 -1.47
N GLU A 157 -12.53 -7.13 -0.45
CA GLU A 157 -13.35 -7.28 0.75
C GLU A 157 -13.35 -6.01 1.61
N ALA A 158 -12.19 -5.37 1.77
CA ALA A 158 -12.08 -4.19 2.63
C ALA A 158 -12.65 -2.90 2.03
N TYR A 159 -12.70 -2.80 0.71
CA TYR A 159 -13.14 -1.62 -0.02
C TYR A 159 -14.42 -1.92 -0.79
N ASP A 160 -15.48 -2.19 -0.03
CA ASP A 160 -16.81 -2.45 -0.53
C ASP A 160 -17.62 -1.16 -0.80
N ASP A 161 -18.87 -1.32 -1.22
CA ASP A 161 -19.77 -0.20 -1.47
C ASP A 161 -20.04 0.63 -0.20
N GLU A 162 -20.08 0.02 0.98
CA GLU A 162 -20.29 0.74 2.25
C GLU A 162 -19.11 1.66 2.60
N PHE A 163 -17.89 1.21 2.31
CA PHE A 163 -16.68 2.03 2.41
C PHE A 163 -16.78 3.25 1.49
N PHE A 164 -17.11 3.03 0.21
CA PHE A 164 -17.10 4.09 -0.80
C PHE A 164 -18.23 5.12 -0.65
N ILE A 165 -19.26 4.84 0.16
CA ILE A 165 -20.25 5.85 0.56
C ILE A 165 -19.62 6.97 1.39
N LYS A 166 -18.61 6.66 2.22
CA LYS A 166 -18.04 7.59 3.22
C LYS A 166 -16.64 8.04 2.87
N LYS A 167 -15.90 7.23 2.13
CA LYS A 167 -14.48 7.40 1.86
C LYS A 167 -14.20 7.22 0.38
N VAL A 168 -13.02 7.68 -0.03
CA VAL A 168 -12.42 7.35 -1.32
C VAL A 168 -11.00 6.84 -1.09
N LEU A 169 -10.43 6.24 -2.12
CA LEU A 169 -9.02 5.86 -2.13
C LEU A 169 -8.24 6.80 -3.04
N ILE A 170 -7.07 7.24 -2.58
CA ILE A 170 -6.00 7.69 -3.47
C ILE A 170 -5.05 6.51 -3.66
N VAL A 171 -4.86 6.06 -4.89
CA VAL A 171 -4.03 4.90 -5.21
C VAL A 171 -2.91 5.24 -6.18
N GLY A 172 -1.83 4.49 -6.08
CA GLY A 172 -0.70 4.55 -7.00
C GLY A 172 0.39 3.57 -6.59
N ALA A 173 1.46 3.53 -7.38
CA ALA A 173 2.59 2.65 -7.16
C ALA A 173 3.91 3.44 -7.09
N ILE A 174 4.86 2.94 -6.31
CA ILE A 174 6.24 3.43 -6.28
C ILE A 174 7.15 2.23 -6.51
N GLY A 175 7.96 2.25 -7.57
CA GLY A 175 8.98 1.25 -7.87
C GLY A 175 10.37 1.77 -7.48
N LEU A 176 11.12 0.96 -6.73
CA LEU A 176 12.49 1.28 -6.31
C LEU A 176 13.45 0.14 -6.66
N SER A 177 14.74 0.47 -6.69
CA SER A 177 15.81 -0.47 -7.05
C SER A 177 16.23 -1.42 -5.94
N SER A 178 15.61 -1.32 -4.76
CA SER A 178 15.92 -2.16 -3.61
C SER A 178 14.69 -2.40 -2.78
N GLY A 179 14.32 -3.66 -2.61
CA GLY A 179 13.21 -4.12 -1.78
C GLY A 179 13.41 -3.88 -0.29
N SER A 180 14.64 -3.57 0.13
CA SER A 180 14.96 -3.24 1.51
C SER A 180 14.60 -1.79 1.89
N ILE A 181 14.28 -0.92 0.94
CA ILE A 181 13.75 0.42 1.22
C ILE A 181 12.32 0.28 1.71
N LYS A 182 11.96 0.92 2.83
CA LYS A 182 10.56 0.96 3.28
C LYS A 182 9.91 2.25 2.78
N VAL A 183 8.72 2.11 2.20
CA VAL A 183 7.89 3.21 1.72
C VAL A 183 6.70 3.38 2.64
N GLY A 184 6.37 4.63 2.95
CA GLY A 184 5.21 5.03 3.74
C GLY A 184 4.55 6.28 3.18
N ILE A 185 3.35 6.58 3.67
CA ILE A 185 2.71 7.88 3.46
C ILE A 185 3.03 8.76 4.66
N GLU A 186 3.61 9.92 4.40
CA GLU A 186 3.91 10.94 5.39
C GLU A 186 2.66 11.76 5.71
N ASP A 187 2.02 12.30 4.68
CA ASP A 187 0.86 13.19 4.83
C ASP A 187 0.02 13.25 3.55
N ILE A 188 -1.22 13.71 3.69
CA ILE A 188 -2.08 14.12 2.58
C ILE A 188 -2.39 15.60 2.76
N VAL A 189 -1.87 16.43 1.85
CA VAL A 189 -2.05 17.87 1.89
C VAL A 189 -3.17 18.27 0.95
N GLN A 190 -4.21 18.88 1.49
CA GLN A 190 -5.37 19.37 0.76
C GLN A 190 -5.25 20.87 0.48
N SER A 191 -5.46 21.24 -0.78
CA SER A 191 -5.69 22.61 -1.24
C SER A 191 -7.11 22.75 -1.82
N ASP A 192 -7.46 23.91 -2.38
CA ASP A 192 -8.78 24.13 -2.97
C ASP A 192 -9.09 23.17 -4.13
N LYS A 193 -8.07 22.82 -4.94
CA LYS A 193 -8.23 22.03 -6.16
C LYS A 193 -7.53 20.68 -6.12
N LEU A 194 -6.49 20.55 -5.30
CA LEU A 194 -5.58 19.41 -5.33
C LEU A 194 -5.48 18.73 -3.97
N LEU A 195 -5.38 17.41 -4.03
CA LEU A 195 -4.85 16.56 -2.97
C LEU A 195 -3.43 16.17 -3.34
N THR A 196 -2.48 16.32 -2.43
CA THR A 196 -1.07 15.95 -2.66
C THR A 196 -0.66 14.86 -1.70
N VAL A 197 -0.16 13.74 -2.23
CA VAL A 197 0.38 12.63 -1.44
C VAL A 197 1.85 12.89 -1.14
N LEU A 198 2.20 12.96 0.14
CA LEU A 198 3.58 13.06 0.60
C LEU A 198 4.05 11.69 1.08
N TYR A 199 5.22 11.25 0.59
CA TYR A 199 5.79 9.95 0.90
C TYR A 199 6.90 10.06 1.95
N ARG A 200 7.05 9.01 2.77
CA ARG A 200 8.16 8.80 3.69
C ARG A 200 8.99 7.60 3.24
N PHE A 201 10.30 7.73 3.26
CA PHE A 201 11.22 6.66 2.90
C PHE A 201 12.17 6.35 4.06
N GLN A 202 12.30 5.06 4.41
CA GLN A 202 13.34 4.58 5.32
C GLN A 202 14.32 3.72 4.54
N PHE A 203 15.58 4.17 4.51
CA PHE A 203 16.66 3.48 3.81
C PHE A 203 17.41 2.57 4.78
N PRO A 204 17.68 1.31 4.40
CA PRO A 204 18.53 0.42 5.17
C PRO A 204 20.00 0.87 5.05
N GLU A 205 20.83 0.46 6.00
CA GLU A 205 22.28 0.66 5.93
C GLU A 205 22.89 -0.12 4.76
N THR A 206 22.39 -1.33 4.53
CA THR A 206 22.77 -2.21 3.42
C THR A 206 21.58 -2.42 2.49
N GLY A 207 21.78 -2.17 1.20
CA GLY A 207 20.78 -2.43 0.18
C GLY A 207 20.83 -3.85 -0.33
N THR A 208 19.70 -4.29 -0.85
CA THR A 208 19.57 -5.50 -1.66
C THR A 208 19.36 -5.10 -3.12
N CYS A 209 19.90 -5.89 -4.05
CA CYS A 209 19.72 -5.66 -5.49
C CYS A 209 18.44 -6.34 -6.02
N ASP A 210 17.36 -6.32 -5.24
CA ASP A 210 16.04 -6.82 -5.62
C ASP A 210 15.12 -5.63 -5.90
N MET A 211 14.70 -5.46 -7.15
CA MET A 211 13.73 -4.43 -7.49
C MET A 211 12.36 -4.76 -6.89
N MET A 212 11.66 -3.75 -6.39
CA MET A 212 10.39 -3.94 -5.70
C MET A 212 9.48 -2.74 -5.94
N SER A 213 8.17 -2.98 -5.92
CA SER A 213 7.16 -1.92 -5.99
C SER A 213 6.28 -1.90 -4.73
N TRP A 214 5.78 -0.72 -4.39
CA TRP A 214 4.87 -0.46 -3.27
C TRP A 214 3.59 0.17 -3.82
N HIS A 215 2.51 -0.59 -3.83
CA HIS A 215 1.17 -0.09 -4.17
C HIS A 215 0.54 0.47 -2.91
N TYR A 216 0.23 1.75 -2.91
CA TYR A 216 -0.42 2.40 -1.78
C TYR A 216 -1.90 2.62 -2.06
N PHE A 217 -2.69 2.45 -1.00
CA PHE A 217 -4.13 2.67 -0.97
C PHE A 217 -4.40 3.59 0.22
N VAL A 218 -4.59 4.88 -0.06
CA VAL A 218 -4.82 5.89 0.98
C VAL A 218 -6.30 6.17 1.09
N GLU A 219 -6.86 5.76 2.22
CA GLU A 219 -8.22 6.04 2.62
C GLU A 219 -8.35 7.47 3.14
N ILE A 220 -9.21 8.27 2.52
CA ILE A 220 -9.59 9.62 2.98
C ILE A 220 -11.11 9.80 2.94
N SER A 221 -11.62 10.81 3.62
CA SER A 221 -13.05 11.17 3.55
C SER A 221 -13.45 11.54 2.12
N ALA A 222 -14.64 11.11 1.70
CA ALA A 222 -15.21 11.53 0.41
C ALA A 222 -15.44 13.06 0.37
N ASP A 223 -15.73 13.69 1.51
CA ASP A 223 -15.91 15.14 1.62
C ASP A 223 -14.60 15.90 1.38
N ASP A 224 -13.48 15.38 1.90
CA ASP A 224 -12.16 15.98 1.70
C ASP A 224 -11.71 15.86 0.22
N ALA A 225 -12.13 14.80 -0.47
CA ALA A 225 -11.87 14.61 -1.90
C ALA A 225 -12.82 15.35 -2.84
N SER A 226 -13.99 15.76 -2.36
CA SER A 226 -15.05 16.32 -3.20
C SER A 226 -14.60 17.56 -3.98
N GLY A 227 -14.76 17.52 -5.30
CA GLY A 227 -14.41 18.62 -6.22
C GLY A 227 -12.92 18.81 -6.48
N ARG A 228 -12.06 17.88 -6.02
CA ARG A 228 -10.61 17.93 -6.16
C ARG A 228 -10.08 16.85 -7.07
N THR A 229 -8.88 17.06 -7.59
CA THR A 229 -8.08 16.03 -8.26
C THR A 229 -6.82 15.75 -7.46
N VAL A 230 -6.11 14.66 -7.73
CA VAL A 230 -4.83 14.40 -7.07
C VAL A 230 -3.72 15.03 -7.90
N ALA A 231 -2.76 15.67 -7.23
CA ALA A 231 -1.57 16.20 -7.86
C ALA A 231 -0.73 15.06 -8.44
N LYS A 232 0.00 15.35 -9.51
CA LYS A 232 1.01 14.42 -10.04
C LYS A 232 2.04 14.07 -8.97
N SER A 233 2.61 12.88 -9.09
CA SER A 233 3.69 12.46 -8.21
C SER A 233 4.88 13.42 -8.36
N TYR A 234 5.46 13.86 -7.25
CA TYR A 234 6.72 14.62 -7.26
C TYR A 234 7.95 13.70 -7.39
N LEU A 235 7.73 12.39 -7.32
CA LEU A 235 8.77 11.40 -7.56
C LEU A 235 9.05 11.32 -9.07
N PRO A 236 10.27 10.93 -9.48
CA PRO A 236 10.58 10.70 -10.89
C PRO A 236 9.56 9.75 -11.52
N ASN A 237 8.83 10.25 -12.51
CA ASN A 237 7.77 9.52 -13.20
C ASN A 237 8.29 8.95 -14.53
N VAL A 238 7.71 7.84 -14.97
CA VAL A 238 7.66 7.47 -16.39
C VAL A 238 6.20 7.67 -16.77
N GLU A 239 5.92 8.52 -17.76
CA GLU A 239 4.55 8.69 -18.29
C GLU A 239 3.88 7.33 -18.37
N SER A 240 2.65 7.24 -17.81
CA SER A 240 1.88 6.00 -17.59
C SER A 240 2.26 4.95 -18.62
N PRO A 241 2.65 3.72 -18.22
CA PRO A 241 3.12 2.72 -19.15
C PRO A 241 2.13 2.69 -20.30
N SER A 242 2.57 3.22 -21.45
CA SER A 242 1.84 3.03 -22.68
C SER A 242 1.89 1.53 -22.81
N ILE A 243 0.79 0.85 -22.52
CA ILE A 243 0.67 -0.59 -22.73
C ILE A 243 0.93 -0.75 -24.21
N VAL A 244 2.18 -1.03 -24.56
CA VAL A 244 2.54 -1.51 -25.88
C VAL A 244 1.92 -2.89 -25.87
N ARG A 245 0.68 -2.96 -26.34
CA ARG A 245 0.02 -4.22 -26.66
C ARG A 245 0.91 -4.86 -27.70
N SER A 246 1.76 -5.79 -27.27
CA SER A 246 2.39 -6.71 -28.19
C SER A 246 1.27 -7.38 -28.98
N PRO A 247 1.35 -7.42 -30.31
CA PRO A 247 0.29 -7.93 -31.19
C PRO A 247 -0.05 -9.40 -30.91
#